data_AF-A0A9K3KIC5-F1
#
_entry.id   AF-A0A9K3KIC5-F1
#
_cell.length_a   1.000
_cell.length_b   1.000
_cell.length_c   1.000
_cell.angle_alpha   90.00
_cell.angle_beta   90.00
_cell.angle_gamma   90.00
#
_symmetry.space_group_name_H-M   'P 1'
#
loop_
_entity.id
_entity.type
_entity.pdbx_description
1 polymer ?
#
loop_
_entity_poly.entity_id
_entity_poly.type
_entity_poly.pdbx_seq_one_letter_code
_entity_poly.pdbx_strand_id
1 'polypeptide(L)'
;MFSKTIFIVACLVTRSATSTATASHYEKPPCQNDDEKAVEIMGIDGMFCSPSCKDTACPSDVPDGVTAIPTCALQSPTGEKYCAILCSPSDDGDNNSIASDGSMEGGECGPMMCQPIPQAQGMGICVYTTQDQDYTWEDSRSVMTEATITLEE
;
A
#
# COMPACT_ATOMS: atom_id res chain seq x y z
N MET A 1 36.61 -15.92 55.60
CA MET A 1 36.36 -14.63 54.91
C MET A 1 34.95 -14.71 54.32
N PHE A 2 33.96 -14.10 54.97
CA PHE A 2 32.57 -14.00 54.50
C PHE A 2 32.25 -12.52 54.25
N SER A 3 31.66 -12.17 53.10
CA SER A 3 30.74 -11.02 52.94
C SER A 3 30.18 -11.05 51.51
N LYS A 4 28.95 -11.54 51.30
CA LYS A 4 27.72 -10.75 51.07
C LYS A 4 27.88 -9.64 50.03
N THR A 5 27.13 -9.71 48.91
CA THR A 5 26.25 -8.64 48.43
C THR A 5 25.37 -9.15 47.28
N ILE A 6 24.07 -9.17 47.56
CA ILE A 6 22.95 -9.21 46.59
C ILE A 6 22.95 -7.88 45.82
N PHE A 7 22.90 -7.91 44.50
CA PHE A 7 22.20 -6.87 43.74
C PHE A 7 21.40 -7.52 42.62
N ILE A 8 20.09 -7.55 42.87
CA ILE A 8 19.01 -7.65 41.91
C ILE A 8 19.34 -6.66 40.77
N VAL A 9 19.78 -7.15 39.61
CA VAL A 9 19.75 -6.35 38.40
C VAL A 9 18.33 -6.46 37.89
N ALA A 10 17.62 -5.35 38.09
CA ALA A 10 16.24 -5.14 37.76
C ALA A 10 15.87 -5.64 36.37
N CYS A 11 14.67 -6.22 36.31
CA CYS A 11 13.94 -6.55 35.11
C CYS A 11 13.79 -5.30 34.23
N LEU A 12 14.76 -5.03 33.36
CA LEU A 12 14.61 -4.08 32.26
C LEU A 12 13.88 -4.81 31.14
N VAL A 13 12.59 -5.07 31.34
CA VAL A 13 11.68 -5.32 30.23
C VAL A 13 11.64 -3.99 29.48
N THR A 14 12.46 -3.88 28.45
CA THR A 14 12.39 -2.78 27.49
C THR A 14 10.98 -2.80 26.93
N ARG A 15 10.20 -1.78 27.27
CA ARG A 15 8.85 -1.55 26.77
C ARG A 15 8.99 -1.42 25.25
N SER A 16 8.58 -2.43 24.50
CA SER A 16 8.36 -2.28 23.07
C SER A 16 7.42 -1.10 22.89
N ALA A 17 7.87 -0.05 22.23
CA ALA A 17 6.97 0.95 21.70
C ALA A 17 6.15 0.23 20.63
N THR A 18 4.95 -0.23 20.99
CA THR A 18 3.92 -0.50 20.01
C THR A 18 3.60 0.84 19.40
N SER A 19 4.30 1.19 18.33
CA SER A 19 3.81 2.15 17.37
C SER A 19 2.55 1.53 16.81
N THR A 20 1.42 1.77 17.46
CA THR A 20 0.10 1.63 16.84
C THR A 20 0.04 2.72 15.78
N ALA A 21 0.72 2.47 14.66
CA ALA A 21 0.30 3.04 13.40
C ALA A 21 -1.16 2.60 13.27
N THR A 22 -2.07 3.56 13.31
CA THR A 22 -3.45 3.30 12.93
C THR A 22 -3.41 2.68 11.54
N ALA A 23 -3.86 1.43 11.39
CA ALA A 23 -3.95 0.79 10.09
C ALA A 23 -4.82 1.70 9.21
N SER A 24 -4.20 2.29 8.19
CA SER A 24 -4.90 2.92 7.07
C SER A 24 -5.37 1.83 6.11
N HIS A 25 -6.25 2.15 5.18
CA HIS A 25 -6.45 1.34 3.98
C HIS A 25 -5.32 1.58 2.97
N TYR A 26 -5.28 0.83 1.88
CA TYR A 26 -4.33 1.01 0.78
C TYR A 26 -2.87 0.80 1.17
N GLU A 27 -2.62 0.10 2.27
CA GLU A 27 -1.28 -0.23 2.71
C GLU A 27 -0.62 -1.30 1.84
N LYS A 28 0.67 -1.48 2.10
CA LYS A 28 1.43 -2.60 1.56
C LYS A 28 0.93 -3.91 2.19
N PRO A 29 0.67 -4.96 1.39
CA PRO A 29 0.39 -6.28 1.93
C PRO A 29 1.50 -6.81 2.86
N PRO A 30 1.18 -7.65 3.86
CA PRO A 30 -0.14 -8.22 4.15
C PRO A 30 -1.13 -7.21 4.72
N CYS A 31 -2.39 -7.28 4.26
CA CYS A 31 -3.44 -6.36 4.68
C CYS A 31 -3.79 -6.54 6.15
N GLN A 32 -3.83 -5.43 6.88
CA GLN A 32 -4.11 -5.42 8.31
C GLN A 32 -5.62 -5.32 8.57
N ASN A 33 -6.37 -4.76 7.63
CA ASN A 33 -7.82 -4.66 7.70
C ASN A 33 -8.50 -5.87 7.04
N ASP A 34 -9.46 -6.47 7.74
CA ASP A 34 -10.16 -7.68 7.28
C ASP A 34 -11.07 -7.42 6.05
N ASP A 35 -11.49 -6.18 5.86
CA ASP A 35 -12.31 -5.71 4.74
C ASP A 35 -11.50 -5.34 3.49
N GLU A 36 -10.17 -5.51 3.54
CA GLU A 36 -9.30 -5.36 2.39
C GLU A 36 -8.85 -6.71 1.81
N LYS A 37 -8.46 -6.66 0.55
CA LYS A 37 -7.80 -7.77 -0.15
C LYS A 37 -6.55 -7.24 -0.82
N ALA A 38 -5.48 -8.05 -0.80
CA ALA A 38 -4.31 -7.75 -1.62
C ALA A 38 -4.68 -7.91 -3.09
N VAL A 39 -4.57 -6.84 -3.86
CA VAL A 39 -4.91 -6.82 -5.28
C VAL A 39 -3.66 -6.70 -6.14
N GLU A 40 -3.68 -7.40 -7.27
CA GLU A 40 -2.72 -7.26 -8.36
C GLU A 40 -3.50 -6.95 -9.63
N ILE A 41 -2.98 -6.01 -10.41
CA ILE A 41 -3.67 -5.52 -11.61
C ILE A 41 -2.93 -6.02 -12.84
N MET A 42 -3.66 -6.64 -13.76
CA MET A 42 -3.05 -7.15 -14.98
C MET A 42 -2.33 -6.04 -15.75
N GLY A 43 -1.03 -6.23 -15.97
CA GLY A 43 -0.20 -5.28 -16.73
C GLY A 43 0.37 -4.12 -15.91
N ILE A 44 0.21 -4.11 -14.59
CA ILE A 44 0.83 -3.16 -13.66
C ILE A 44 1.76 -3.93 -12.72
N ASP A 45 3.02 -3.48 -12.57
CA ASP A 45 3.94 -4.07 -11.59
C ASP A 45 3.69 -3.46 -10.21
N GLY A 46 3.06 -4.22 -9.34
CA GLY A 46 2.85 -3.84 -7.95
C GLY A 46 1.51 -4.28 -7.41
N MET A 47 1.33 -4.01 -6.12
CA MET A 47 0.19 -4.46 -5.35
C MET A 47 -0.09 -3.53 -4.18
N PHE A 48 -1.29 -3.62 -3.65
CA PHE A 48 -1.74 -2.87 -2.49
C PHE A 48 -2.96 -3.55 -1.86
N CYS A 49 -3.28 -3.17 -0.64
CA CYS A 49 -4.51 -3.58 0.02
C CYS A 49 -5.68 -2.75 -0.48
N SER A 50 -6.77 -3.40 -0.85
CA SER A 50 -7.89 -2.71 -1.49
C SER A 50 -9.20 -3.09 -0.81
N PRO A 51 -9.95 -2.10 -0.27
CA PRO A 51 -11.27 -2.34 0.25
C PRO A 51 -12.26 -2.53 -0.91
N SER A 52 -13.31 -3.31 -0.66
CA SER A 52 -14.45 -3.38 -1.57
C SER A 52 -15.17 -2.04 -1.67
N CYS A 53 -15.70 -1.71 -2.85
CA CYS A 53 -16.50 -0.51 -3.00
C CYS A 53 -17.80 -0.60 -2.20
N LYS A 54 -18.16 0.49 -1.53
CA LYS A 54 -19.49 0.67 -0.98
C LYS A 54 -20.31 1.53 -1.93
N ASP A 55 -21.08 0.88 -2.79
CA ASP A 55 -21.68 1.49 -3.98
C ASP A 55 -20.58 2.05 -4.91
N THR A 56 -20.35 3.36 -4.89
CA THR A 56 -19.27 4.05 -5.61
C THR A 56 -18.27 4.73 -4.66
N ALA A 57 -18.44 4.56 -3.34
CA ALA A 57 -17.61 5.20 -2.33
C ALA A 57 -16.46 4.31 -1.86
N CYS A 58 -15.35 4.96 -1.51
CA CYS A 58 -14.12 4.35 -1.01
C CYS A 58 -13.70 5.01 0.33
N PRO A 59 -13.12 4.25 1.26
CA PRO A 59 -12.52 4.81 2.47
C PRO A 59 -11.47 5.87 2.14
N SER A 60 -11.37 6.91 2.96
CA SER A 60 -10.46 8.05 2.74
C SER A 60 -9.27 8.07 3.69
N ASP A 61 -9.18 7.10 4.59
CA ASP A 61 -8.05 6.88 5.48
C ASP A 61 -6.93 6.20 4.69
N VAL A 62 -6.21 7.03 3.96
CA VAL A 62 -5.06 6.67 3.13
C VAL A 62 -3.76 6.71 3.93
N PRO A 63 -2.68 6.07 3.45
CA PRO A 63 -1.37 6.18 4.06
C PRO A 63 -0.87 7.63 4.12
N ASP A 64 0.00 7.92 5.10
CA ASP A 64 0.57 9.26 5.29
C ASP A 64 1.26 9.77 4.02
N GLY A 65 0.99 11.02 3.64
CA GLY A 65 1.57 11.65 2.46
C GLY A 65 0.83 11.40 1.14
N VAL A 66 -0.16 10.51 1.12
CA VAL A 66 -1.07 10.37 -0.01
C VAL A 66 -1.97 11.59 -0.10
N THR A 67 -2.06 12.17 -1.30
CA THR A 67 -2.94 13.31 -1.60
C THR A 67 -3.95 13.01 -2.71
N ALA A 68 -3.74 11.94 -3.48
CA ALA A 68 -4.71 11.42 -4.43
C ALA A 68 -5.96 10.87 -3.73
N ILE A 69 -7.10 10.94 -4.43
CA ILE A 69 -8.40 10.52 -3.88
C ILE A 69 -8.71 9.07 -4.28
N PRO A 70 -9.04 8.20 -3.32
CA PRO A 70 -9.49 6.84 -3.61
C PRO A 70 -10.77 6.82 -4.44
N THR A 71 -10.79 5.96 -5.45
CA THR A 71 -11.88 5.83 -6.43
C THR A 71 -12.27 4.36 -6.58
N CYS A 72 -13.57 4.10 -6.78
CA CYS A 72 -14.06 2.76 -7.10
C CYS A 72 -13.74 2.42 -8.57
N ALA A 73 -12.50 2.01 -8.83
CA ALA A 73 -11.95 1.93 -10.18
C ALA A 73 -11.52 0.52 -10.60
N LEU A 74 -11.70 -0.49 -9.75
CA LEU A 74 -11.30 -1.86 -10.04
C LEU A 74 -12.50 -2.79 -10.10
N GLN A 75 -12.41 -3.80 -10.97
CA GLN A 75 -13.36 -4.89 -11.03
C GLN A 75 -12.63 -6.25 -11.12
N SER A 76 -13.05 -7.21 -10.31
CA SER A 76 -12.59 -8.59 -10.38
C SER A 76 -13.27 -9.36 -11.52
N PRO A 77 -12.73 -10.52 -11.94
CA PRO A 77 -13.35 -11.42 -12.91
C PRO A 77 -14.77 -11.90 -12.52
N THR A 78 -15.08 -11.91 -11.23
CA THR A 78 -16.40 -12.28 -10.70
C THR A 78 -17.38 -11.10 -10.67
N GLY A 79 -16.91 -9.89 -11.01
CA GLY A 79 -17.72 -8.67 -11.10
C GLY A 79 -17.73 -7.82 -9.83
N GLU A 80 -17.00 -8.21 -8.79
CA GLU A 80 -16.87 -7.44 -7.55
C GLU A 80 -16.03 -6.19 -7.79
N LYS A 81 -16.43 -5.07 -7.20
CA LYS A 81 -15.74 -3.78 -7.38
C LYS A 81 -14.87 -3.45 -6.18
N TYR A 82 -13.70 -2.87 -6.45
CA TYR A 82 -12.70 -2.53 -5.45
C TYR A 82 -12.15 -1.12 -5.63
N CYS A 83 -11.65 -0.58 -4.54
CA CYS A 83 -11.11 0.77 -4.49
C CYS A 83 -9.64 0.83 -4.87
N ALA A 84 -9.24 1.85 -5.60
CA ALA A 84 -7.85 2.14 -5.89
C ALA A 84 -7.59 3.64 -5.79
N ILE A 85 -6.34 4.01 -5.59
CA ILE A 85 -5.92 5.41 -5.59
C ILE A 85 -5.37 5.72 -6.97
N LEU A 86 -6.08 6.57 -7.72
CA LEU A 86 -5.65 7.01 -9.05
C LEU A 86 -4.79 8.26 -8.93
N CYS A 87 -3.79 8.37 -9.78
CA CYS A 87 -2.81 9.46 -9.77
C CYS A 87 -2.55 9.99 -11.17
N SER A 88 -1.93 11.16 -11.25
CA SER A 88 -1.43 11.74 -12.49
C SER A 88 0.04 11.34 -12.68
N PRO A 89 0.38 10.45 -13.61
CA PRO A 89 1.76 10.10 -13.91
C PRO A 89 2.48 11.31 -14.52
N SER A 90 3.74 11.52 -14.14
CA SER A 90 4.57 12.59 -14.69
C SER A 90 4.82 12.42 -16.20
N ASP A 91 4.75 13.51 -16.98
CA ASP A 91 4.96 13.50 -18.44
C ASP A 91 6.36 13.05 -18.86
N ASP A 92 7.35 13.18 -17.97
CA ASP A 92 8.75 12.85 -18.25
C ASP A 92 9.04 11.33 -18.18
N GLY A 93 8.04 10.50 -17.87
CA GLY A 93 8.22 9.07 -17.61
C GLY A 93 8.84 8.78 -16.24
N ASP A 94 9.23 9.83 -15.51
CA ASP A 94 9.69 9.77 -14.13
C ASP A 94 8.48 9.83 -13.18
N ASN A 95 7.71 8.74 -13.17
CA ASN A 95 6.71 8.44 -12.15
C ASN A 95 7.34 7.87 -10.85
N ASN A 96 8.66 7.77 -10.86
CA ASN A 96 9.53 7.41 -9.76
C ASN A 96 10.49 8.58 -9.50
N SER A 97 10.03 9.59 -8.78
CA SER A 97 10.96 10.58 -8.24
C SER A 97 11.64 9.93 -7.03
N ILE A 98 12.80 9.31 -7.26
CA ILE A 98 13.73 9.05 -6.15
C ILE A 98 14.22 10.44 -5.74
N ALA A 99 13.70 10.94 -4.63
CA ALA A 99 14.23 12.11 -3.98
C ALA A 99 15.74 11.94 -3.80
N SER A 100 16.48 13.04 -3.76
CA SER A 100 17.95 13.00 -3.70
C SER A 100 18.51 12.28 -2.45
N ASP A 101 17.66 11.97 -1.48
CA ASP A 101 17.96 11.18 -0.27
C ASP A 101 17.65 9.68 -0.41
N GLY A 102 17.18 9.23 -1.57
CA GLY A 102 16.79 7.84 -1.82
C GLY A 102 15.35 7.51 -1.42
N SER A 103 14.55 8.49 -0.97
CA SER A 103 13.13 8.27 -0.68
C SER A 103 12.29 8.34 -1.96
N MET A 104 11.29 7.47 -2.04
CA MET A 104 10.34 7.47 -3.15
C MET A 104 9.35 8.62 -2.91
N GLU A 105 9.48 9.71 -3.65
CA GLU A 105 8.45 10.75 -3.69
C GLU A 105 7.41 10.31 -4.72
N GLY A 106 6.44 9.52 -4.26
CA GLY A 106 5.29 9.06 -5.05
C GLY A 106 4.35 10.17 -5.54
N GLY A 107 4.71 11.44 -5.33
CA GLY A 107 3.84 12.58 -5.59
C GLY A 107 2.52 12.45 -4.86
N GLU A 108 1.43 12.34 -5.62
CA GLU A 108 0.07 12.17 -5.10
C GLU A 108 -0.12 10.83 -4.35
N CYS A 109 0.76 9.86 -4.60
CA CYS A 109 0.74 8.52 -4.03
C CYS A 109 1.50 8.40 -2.71
N GLY A 110 2.11 9.47 -2.19
CA GLY A 110 2.88 9.43 -0.94
C GLY A 110 3.96 8.34 -0.96
N PRO A 111 3.88 7.30 -0.12
CA PRO A 111 4.86 6.21 -0.07
C PRO A 111 4.72 5.18 -1.20
N MET A 112 3.69 5.28 -2.03
CA MET A 112 3.45 4.38 -3.17
C MET A 112 3.99 4.99 -4.47
N MET A 113 4.16 4.18 -5.51
CA MET A 113 4.52 4.63 -6.85
C MET A 113 3.29 4.80 -7.75
N CYS A 114 3.26 5.88 -8.53
CA CYS A 114 2.21 6.10 -9.52
C CYS A 114 2.50 5.31 -10.81
N GLN A 115 2.02 4.07 -10.96
CA GLN A 115 2.20 3.29 -12.18
C GLN A 115 1.22 3.74 -13.29
N PRO A 116 1.69 4.07 -14.50
CA PRO A 116 0.80 4.43 -15.61
C PRO A 116 -0.15 3.28 -15.93
N ILE A 117 -1.42 3.59 -16.12
CA ILE A 117 -2.41 2.59 -16.47
C ILE A 117 -2.42 2.45 -18.00
N PRO A 118 -2.12 1.25 -18.54
CA PRO A 118 -2.33 0.98 -19.96
C PRO A 118 -3.77 1.35 -20.35
N GLN A 119 -3.93 2.03 -21.49
CA GLN A 119 -5.24 2.46 -22.03
C GLN A 119 -6.02 3.55 -21.28
N ALA A 120 -5.55 4.11 -20.16
CA ALA A 120 -6.28 5.09 -19.36
C ALA A 120 -5.94 6.58 -19.62
N GLN A 121 -5.74 6.99 -20.88
CA GLN A 121 -5.55 8.40 -21.30
C GLN A 121 -4.71 9.29 -20.35
N GLY A 122 -3.57 8.80 -19.86
CA GLY A 122 -2.68 9.59 -18.99
C GLY A 122 -3.04 9.55 -17.51
N MET A 123 -3.83 8.57 -17.05
CA MET A 123 -4.01 8.25 -15.64
C MET A 123 -3.04 7.15 -15.19
N GLY A 124 -2.71 7.17 -13.91
CA GLY A 124 -1.91 6.18 -13.21
C GLY A 124 -2.64 5.62 -12.00
N ILE A 125 -2.04 4.63 -11.37
CA ILE A 125 -2.52 3.99 -10.15
C ILE A 125 -1.39 3.88 -9.12
N CYS A 126 -1.67 4.24 -7.87
CA CYS A 126 -0.71 4.12 -6.78
C CYS A 126 -0.56 2.65 -6.36
N VAL A 127 0.66 2.12 -6.41
CA VAL A 127 0.99 0.74 -6.03
C VAL A 127 2.30 0.67 -5.26
N TYR A 128 2.48 -0.36 -4.45
CA TYR A 128 3.80 -0.75 -3.95
C TYR A 128 4.42 -1.71 -4.96
N THR A 129 5.55 -1.33 -5.57
CA THR A 129 6.18 -2.21 -6.55
C THR A 129 6.90 -3.36 -5.86
N THR A 130 7.09 -4.44 -6.61
CA THR A 130 7.83 -5.61 -6.18
C THR A 130 9.35 -5.35 -6.04
N GLN A 131 9.84 -4.20 -6.52
CA GLN A 131 11.26 -3.83 -6.49
C GLN A 131 11.72 -3.22 -5.16
N ASP A 132 10.80 -2.77 -4.30
CA ASP A 132 11.09 -2.37 -2.92
C ASP A 132 11.30 -3.63 -2.04
N GLN A 133 12.48 -4.21 -2.25
CA GLN A 133 13.09 -5.41 -1.67
C GLN A 133 12.62 -5.76 -0.24
N ASP A 134 11.60 -6.63 -0.13
CA ASP A 134 11.47 -7.75 0.83
C ASP A 134 10.09 -8.45 0.65
N TYR A 135 9.61 -8.61 -0.59
CA TYR A 135 8.38 -9.38 -0.82
C TYR A 135 8.76 -10.86 -0.90
N THR A 136 8.63 -11.59 0.21
CA THR A 136 8.82 -13.04 0.19
C THR A 136 7.66 -13.66 -0.61
N TRP A 137 7.96 -14.66 -1.43
CA TRP A 137 7.00 -15.41 -2.25
C TRP A 137 5.84 -16.06 -1.45
N GLU A 138 5.90 -16.02 -0.12
CA GLU A 138 4.84 -16.49 0.76
C GLU A 138 3.70 -15.46 0.90
N ASP A 139 4.00 -14.17 0.75
CA ASP A 139 3.04 -13.05 0.83
C ASP A 139 2.25 -12.86 -0.48
N SER A 140 2.75 -13.41 -1.60
CA SER A 140 2.05 -13.40 -2.90
C SER A 140 0.93 -14.44 -3.00
N ARG A 141 0.90 -15.44 -2.10
CA ARG A 141 -0.09 -16.52 -2.13
C ARG A 141 -1.46 -16.10 -1.54
N SER A 142 -1.49 -14.97 -0.85
CA SER A 142 -2.70 -14.31 -0.33
C SER A 142 -3.26 -13.25 -1.29
N VAL A 143 -2.56 -12.98 -2.39
CA VAL A 143 -2.95 -12.00 -3.43
C VAL A 143 -3.95 -12.68 -4.35
N MET A 144 -5.21 -12.67 -3.94
CA MET A 144 -6.26 -13.47 -4.57
C MET A 144 -7.28 -12.61 -5.32
N THR A 145 -6.85 -11.51 -5.94
CA THR A 145 -7.71 -10.79 -6.87
C THR A 145 -6.88 -10.19 -7.99
N GLU A 146 -6.82 -10.90 -9.12
CA GLU A 146 -6.53 -10.25 -10.40
C GLU A 146 -7.68 -9.28 -10.66
N ALA A 147 -7.40 -7.99 -10.75
CA ALA A 147 -8.39 -6.98 -11.09
C ALA A 147 -8.07 -6.30 -12.42
N THR A 148 -9.12 -5.87 -13.10
CA THR A 148 -9.00 -4.95 -14.23
C THR A 148 -9.45 -3.57 -13.81
N ILE A 149 -8.82 -2.55 -14.38
CA ILE A 149 -9.22 -1.17 -14.16
C ILE A 149 -10.47 -0.86 -14.99
N THR A 150 -11.50 -0.41 -14.31
CA THR A 150 -12.73 0.12 -14.89
C THR A 150 -12.76 1.61 -14.57
N LEU A 151 -12.37 2.44 -15.53
CA LEU A 151 -12.63 3.87 -15.44
C LEU A 151 -14.13 4.03 -15.69
N GLU A 152 -14.86 4.43 -14.66
CA GLU A 152 -16.27 4.78 -14.80
C GLU A 152 -16.33 6.04 -15.70
N GLU A 153 -16.83 5.92 -16.93
CA GLU A 153 -17.16 7.07 -17.81
C GLU A 153 -18.39 7.84 -17.30
#